data_AF-A0A9D9HSL6-F1
#
_entry.id   AF-A0A9D9HSL6-F1
#
_cell.length_a   1.000
_cell.length_b   1.000
_cell.length_c   1.000
_cell.angle_alpha   90.00
_cell.angle_beta   90.00
_cell.angle_gamma   90.00
#
_symmetry.space_group_name_H-M   'P 1'
#
loop_
_entity.id
_entity.type
_entity.pdbx_description
1 polymer ?
#
loop_
_entity_poly.entity_id
_entity_poly.type
_entity_poly.pdbx_seq_one_letter_code
_entity_poly.pdbx_strand_id
1 'polypeptide(L)'
;MTEIESPVNKYIDVYINNYVRQFRNFITSNYIVNIGGVAGFIAADDHDLSFLLRKLQTYGFEVTISNGQDTIDEIQVEYTIRGNANDEFFGYKIENFVSTIYLSSKTGISIVGILVMQIISQIMCKSKIVYKAVILDLDDTIWKGTLAEDGIDAIKQNLLSNDAIPFIGFMRFIQALAKELGLYIAICSRNDNEKVLSAIDRLDENEFPLKGQIDCIVANYNDKSKNIKAIAQKLSILTSACVFIDDNKIVRDEVRQNLPEVFVPDWDNHDELLTLLLTCGVFDRFELSLKSRNRKRLYAVLQQEREKSYLPQLLVKVSDDINHVEAMRLYAKSNQFKFSEKKALRKMQVSNF
;
A
#
# COMPACT_ATOMS: atom_id res chain seq x y z
N MET A 1 -22.21 13.68 32.23
CA MET A 1 -22.56 14.08 30.85
C MET A 1 -21.62 13.32 29.94
N THR A 2 -22.12 12.34 29.21
CA THR A 2 -21.39 11.69 28.12
C THR A 2 -21.16 12.73 27.04
N GLU A 3 -19.92 13.20 26.88
CA GLU A 3 -19.51 13.94 25.69
C GLU A 3 -19.90 13.09 24.49
N ILE A 4 -20.82 13.61 23.68
CA ILE A 4 -21.10 13.05 22.36
C ILE A 4 -19.81 13.34 21.58
N GLU A 5 -18.91 12.35 21.47
CA GLU A 5 -17.73 12.46 20.61
C GLU A 5 -18.24 12.89 19.22
N SER A 6 -17.77 14.05 18.75
CA SER A 6 -17.99 14.51 17.38
C SER A 6 -17.71 13.35 16.42
N PRO A 7 -18.51 13.16 15.36
CA PRO A 7 -18.26 12.09 14.40
C PRO A 7 -16.82 12.16 13.92
N VAL A 8 -16.08 11.08 14.15
CA VAL A 8 -14.66 11.01 13.81
C VAL A 8 -14.51 11.10 12.29
N ASN A 9 -13.62 11.97 11.82
CA ASN A 9 -13.31 12.08 10.42
C ASN A 9 -12.76 10.75 9.88
N LYS A 10 -13.49 10.12 8.95
CA LYS A 10 -13.15 8.79 8.40
C LYS A 10 -11.74 8.71 7.82
N TYR A 11 -11.23 9.80 7.24
CA TYR A 11 -9.91 9.80 6.62
C TYR A 11 -8.80 9.78 7.68
N ILE A 12 -9.00 10.47 8.82
CA ILE A 12 -8.08 10.40 9.97
C ILE A 12 -8.09 8.99 10.54
N ASP A 13 -9.27 8.37 10.69
CA ASP A 13 -9.37 7.00 11.19
C ASP A 13 -8.68 5.98 10.30
N VAL A 14 -8.88 6.06 8.97
CA VAL A 14 -8.19 5.19 8.02
C VAL A 14 -6.68 5.41 8.07
N TYR A 15 -6.23 6.66 8.09
CA TYR A 15 -4.81 6.99 8.22
C TYR A 15 -4.19 6.37 9.49
N ILE A 16 -4.82 6.55 10.64
CA ILE A 16 -4.33 6.04 11.91
C ILE A 16 -4.35 4.50 11.94
N ASN A 17 -5.48 3.90 11.59
CA ASN A 17 -5.71 2.46 11.80
C ASN A 17 -5.08 1.58 10.72
N ASN A 18 -4.99 2.09 9.48
CA ASN A 18 -4.48 1.32 8.36
C ASN A 18 -3.06 1.72 7.96
N TYR A 19 -2.60 2.95 8.22
CA TYR A 19 -1.24 3.34 7.85
C TYR A 19 -0.30 3.46 9.05
N VAL A 20 -0.62 4.32 10.03
CA VAL A 20 0.23 4.54 11.20
C VAL A 20 0.37 3.27 12.05
N ARG A 21 -0.75 2.62 12.40
CA ARG A 21 -0.74 1.36 13.14
C ARG A 21 0.05 0.28 12.41
N GLN A 22 -0.08 0.20 11.08
CA GLN A 22 0.61 -0.81 10.31
C GLN A 22 2.13 -0.57 10.26
N PHE A 23 2.56 0.69 10.25
CA PHE A 23 3.96 1.05 10.45
C PHE A 23 4.49 0.62 11.83
N ARG A 24 3.68 0.76 12.88
CA ARG A 24 4.06 0.36 14.26
C ARG A 24 4.28 -1.13 14.45
N ASN A 25 3.74 -1.97 13.58
CA ASN A 25 4.08 -3.40 13.55
C ASN A 25 5.54 -3.68 13.12
N PHE A 26 6.23 -2.67 12.54
CA PHE A 26 7.63 -2.77 12.15
C PHE A 26 8.57 -1.93 13.01
N ILE A 27 8.14 -0.73 13.42
CA ILE A 27 8.98 0.24 14.14
C ILE A 27 8.28 0.73 15.41
N THR A 28 8.88 0.44 16.57
CA THR A 28 8.31 0.75 17.89
C THR A 28 8.92 1.99 18.54
N SER A 29 9.94 2.61 17.95
CA SER A 29 10.61 3.78 18.52
C SER A 29 9.68 4.99 18.60
N ASN A 30 9.76 5.77 19.67
CA ASN A 30 8.94 6.99 19.79
C ASN A 30 9.58 8.15 19.01
N TYR A 31 8.75 8.97 18.39
CA TYR A 31 9.15 10.14 17.60
C TYR A 31 8.67 11.39 18.31
N ILE A 32 9.55 12.35 18.52
CA ILE A 32 9.21 13.72 18.92
C ILE A 32 9.33 14.55 17.64
N VAL A 33 8.26 15.24 17.25
CA VAL A 33 8.17 15.98 15.98
C VAL A 33 7.75 17.41 16.28
N ASN A 34 8.58 18.37 15.91
CA ASN A 34 8.31 19.79 16.06
C ASN A 34 8.05 20.38 14.68
N ILE A 35 6.85 20.93 14.48
CA ILE A 35 6.41 21.56 13.23
C ILE A 35 6.30 23.06 13.45
N GLY A 36 7.25 23.82 12.92
CA GLY A 36 7.29 25.28 13.09
C GLY A 36 6.54 26.04 11.99
N GLY A 37 6.03 27.22 12.32
CA GLY A 37 5.51 28.20 11.35
C GLY A 37 4.05 28.04 10.94
N VAL A 38 3.31 27.10 11.54
CA VAL A 38 1.90 26.85 11.18
C VAL A 38 0.89 27.02 12.31
N ALA A 39 1.33 27.29 13.54
CA ALA A 39 0.43 27.43 14.69
C ALA A 39 -0.60 28.57 14.53
N GLY A 40 -0.24 29.67 13.88
CA GLY A 40 -1.15 30.80 13.61
C GLY A 40 -2.32 30.48 12.67
N PHE A 41 -2.27 29.37 11.94
CA PHE A 41 -3.34 28.94 11.03
C PHE A 41 -4.31 27.92 11.66
N ILE A 42 -4.11 27.56 12.94
CA ILE A 42 -4.95 26.60 13.64
C ILE A 42 -6.16 27.34 14.23
N ALA A 43 -7.36 26.90 13.86
CA ALA A 43 -8.59 27.39 14.49
C ALA A 43 -8.69 26.86 15.93
N ALA A 44 -9.21 27.69 16.84
CA ALA A 44 -9.31 27.34 18.27
C ALA A 44 -10.20 26.12 18.54
N ASP A 45 -11.11 25.80 17.62
CA ASP A 45 -12.09 24.73 17.67
C ASP A 45 -11.82 23.61 16.64
N ASP A 46 -10.57 23.46 16.17
CA ASP A 46 -10.19 22.37 15.25
C ASP A 46 -10.15 21.00 15.98
N HIS A 47 -11.34 20.40 16.09
CA HIS A 47 -11.55 19.11 16.73
C HIS A 47 -10.86 17.96 15.98
N ASP A 48 -10.78 18.02 14.66
CA ASP A 48 -10.15 16.98 13.82
C ASP A 48 -8.63 16.97 14.01
N LEU A 49 -7.98 18.13 14.01
CA LEU A 49 -6.55 18.24 14.31
C LEU A 49 -6.25 17.77 15.74
N SER A 50 -7.06 18.21 16.71
CA SER A 50 -6.92 17.78 18.11
C SER A 50 -7.04 16.26 18.25
N PHE A 51 -8.00 15.65 17.57
CA PHE A 51 -8.18 14.20 17.53
C PHE A 51 -7.00 13.48 16.87
N LEU A 52 -6.53 13.97 15.71
CA LEU A 52 -5.37 13.45 15.00
C LEU A 52 -4.12 13.43 15.90
N LEU A 53 -3.80 14.57 16.53
CA LEU A 53 -2.63 14.70 17.40
C LEU A 53 -2.71 13.74 18.60
N ARG A 54 -3.88 13.62 19.23
CA ARG A 54 -4.13 12.66 20.31
C ARG A 54 -3.89 11.22 19.86
N LYS A 55 -4.41 10.83 18.69
CA LYS A 55 -4.21 9.48 18.14
C LYS A 55 -2.74 9.23 17.78
N LEU A 56 -2.08 10.17 17.12
CA LEU A 56 -0.65 10.09 16.83
C LEU A 56 0.18 9.87 18.11
N GLN A 57 -0.14 10.58 19.18
CA GLN A 57 0.51 10.40 20.48
C GLN A 57 0.31 8.99 21.04
N THR A 58 -0.90 8.41 20.94
CA THR A 58 -1.13 7.00 21.36
C THR A 58 -0.31 6.00 20.56
N TYR A 59 0.04 6.35 19.32
CA TYR A 59 0.95 5.59 18.48
C TYR A 59 2.39 6.15 18.52
N GLY A 60 2.82 6.79 19.61
CA GLY A 60 4.22 7.15 19.84
C GLY A 60 4.79 8.26 18.96
N PHE A 61 3.93 9.11 18.37
CA PHE A 61 4.31 10.35 17.70
C PHE A 61 3.88 11.54 18.56
N GLU A 62 4.82 12.15 19.25
CA GLU A 62 4.62 13.36 20.05
C GLU A 62 4.83 14.57 19.14
N VAL A 63 3.75 15.14 18.63
CA VAL A 63 3.78 16.24 17.67
C VAL A 63 3.51 17.55 18.39
N THR A 64 4.44 18.50 18.28
CA THR A 64 4.27 19.88 18.73
C THR A 64 4.22 20.82 17.54
N ILE A 65 3.36 21.84 17.60
CA ILE A 65 3.22 22.84 16.55
C ILE A 65 3.52 24.21 17.17
N SER A 66 4.42 24.97 16.55
CA SER A 66 4.88 26.26 17.07
C SER A 66 4.72 27.39 16.06
N ASN A 67 4.71 28.63 16.56
CA ASN A 67 4.76 29.83 15.73
C ASN A 67 6.15 29.97 15.08
N GLY A 68 6.23 30.61 13.92
CA GLY A 68 7.48 30.77 13.17
C GLY A 68 7.48 32.04 12.32
N GLN A 69 8.31 32.08 11.27
CA GLN A 69 8.15 33.09 10.21
C GLN A 69 6.88 32.70 9.45
N ASP A 70 5.85 33.56 9.45
CA ASP A 70 4.50 33.27 8.92
C ASP A 70 4.47 33.15 7.38
N THR A 71 5.32 32.30 6.81
CA THR A 71 5.40 31.98 5.39
C THR A 71 5.15 30.49 5.20
N ILE A 72 4.19 30.13 4.35
CA ILE A 72 3.75 28.75 4.11
C ILE A 72 4.69 28.00 3.15
N ASP A 73 5.58 28.70 2.45
CA ASP A 73 6.39 28.10 1.37
C ASP A 73 7.39 27.05 1.88
N GLU A 74 7.87 27.17 3.11
CA GLU A 74 8.76 26.21 3.75
C GLU A 74 8.43 26.05 5.23
N ILE A 75 7.99 24.84 5.61
CA ILE A 75 7.70 24.49 7.00
C ILE A 75 8.97 23.84 7.58
N GLN A 76 9.49 24.40 8.65
CA GLN A 76 10.61 23.80 9.37
C GLN A 76 10.10 22.61 10.19
N VAL A 77 10.63 21.42 9.90
CA VAL A 77 10.33 20.19 10.64
C VAL A 77 11.60 19.65 11.27
N GLU A 78 11.57 19.58 12.59
CA GLU A 78 12.60 18.91 13.38
C GLU A 78 12.00 17.65 13.99
N TYR A 79 12.72 16.53 13.96
CA TYR A 79 12.26 15.36 14.67
C TYR A 79 13.39 14.53 15.25
N THR A 80 13.11 13.92 16.40
CA THR A 80 14.05 13.08 17.14
C THR A 80 13.41 11.73 17.41
N ILE A 81 14.18 10.66 17.21
CA ILE A 81 13.77 9.31 17.59
C ILE A 81 14.29 9.04 19.00
N ARG A 82 13.40 8.84 19.98
CA ARG A 82 13.82 8.59 21.38
C ARG A 82 14.77 7.40 21.44
N GLY A 83 15.95 7.62 22.03
CA GLY A 83 17.03 6.63 22.13
C GLY A 83 18.11 6.75 21.06
N ASN A 84 17.93 7.64 20.07
CA ASN A 84 18.99 8.06 19.15
C ASN A 84 19.48 9.44 19.59
N ALA A 85 20.80 9.64 19.72
CA ALA A 85 21.37 10.87 20.27
C ALA A 85 21.42 12.03 19.28
N ASN A 86 21.10 11.79 18.01
CA ASN A 86 21.16 12.79 16.95
C ASN A 86 19.74 13.21 16.57
N ASP A 87 19.47 14.50 16.68
CA ASP A 87 18.28 15.13 16.12
C ASP A 87 18.41 15.12 14.58
N GLU A 88 17.32 14.75 13.89
CA GLU A 88 17.25 14.86 12.44
C GLU A 88 16.42 16.08 12.05
N PHE A 89 17.04 16.95 11.26
CA PHE A 89 16.39 18.14 10.73
C PHE A 89 16.10 17.96 9.24
N PHE A 90 14.90 18.34 8.79
CA PHE A 90 14.65 18.53 7.37
C PHE A 90 13.64 19.66 7.12
N GLY A 91 13.89 20.47 6.10
CA GLY A 91 12.88 21.41 5.60
C GLY A 91 11.76 20.63 4.93
N TYR A 92 10.52 20.79 5.40
CA TYR A 92 9.34 20.30 4.70
C TYR A 92 8.90 21.37 3.71
N LYS A 93 9.19 21.13 2.44
CA LYS A 93 8.70 21.97 1.36
C LYS A 93 7.30 21.52 0.97
N ILE A 94 6.34 22.43 0.98
CA ILE A 94 5.02 22.15 0.44
C ILE A 94 5.13 22.11 -1.08
N GLU A 95 5.32 20.92 -1.65
CA GLU A 95 5.52 20.77 -3.10
C GLU A 95 4.29 21.18 -3.91
N ASN A 96 3.08 20.94 -3.38
CA ASN A 96 1.84 21.25 -4.05
C ASN A 96 0.76 21.72 -3.06
N PHE A 97 0.80 23.00 -2.72
CA PHE A 97 -0.17 23.61 -1.82
C PHE A 97 -1.61 23.53 -2.35
N VAL A 98 -1.80 23.58 -3.68
CA VAL A 98 -3.11 23.43 -4.32
C VAL A 98 -3.71 22.05 -4.03
N SER A 99 -2.90 21.00 -4.08
CA SER A 99 -3.34 19.66 -3.69
C SER A 99 -3.71 19.59 -2.20
N THR A 100 -2.95 20.23 -1.30
CA THR A 100 -3.29 20.28 0.13
C THR A 100 -4.62 21.00 0.37
N ILE A 101 -4.87 22.13 -0.29
CA ILE A 101 -6.16 22.86 -0.22
C ILE A 101 -7.30 21.97 -0.75
N TYR A 102 -7.08 21.29 -1.88
CA TYR A 102 -8.06 20.39 -2.47
C TYR A 102 -8.42 19.25 -1.52
N LEU A 103 -7.43 18.59 -0.91
CA LEU A 103 -7.66 17.51 0.05
C LEU A 103 -8.37 18.02 1.32
N SER A 104 -7.98 19.19 1.83
CA SER A 104 -8.65 19.82 2.97
C SER A 104 -10.14 20.05 2.66
N SER A 105 -10.46 20.61 1.50
CA SER A 105 -11.84 20.84 1.05
C SER A 105 -12.64 19.55 0.89
N LYS A 106 -12.03 18.50 0.32
CA LYS A 106 -12.69 17.20 0.09
C LYS A 106 -12.91 16.38 1.35
N THR A 107 -12.04 16.52 2.34
CA THR A 107 -12.05 15.70 3.55
C THR A 107 -12.66 16.38 4.76
N GLY A 108 -12.77 17.71 4.75
CA GLY A 108 -13.14 18.52 5.91
C GLY A 108 -12.02 18.68 6.95
N ILE A 109 -10.87 18.03 6.76
CA ILE A 109 -9.69 18.18 7.62
C ILE A 109 -9.05 19.54 7.31
N SER A 110 -8.62 20.27 8.34
CA SER A 110 -7.91 21.53 8.13
C SER A 110 -6.61 21.35 7.32
N ILE A 111 -6.17 22.40 6.65
CA ILE A 111 -4.88 22.40 5.91
C ILE A 111 -3.74 21.95 6.84
N VAL A 112 -3.72 22.43 8.09
CA VAL A 112 -2.73 22.02 9.09
C VAL A 112 -2.84 20.53 9.41
N GLY A 113 -4.04 19.98 9.57
CA GLY A 113 -4.25 18.54 9.75
C GLY A 113 -3.70 17.70 8.60
N ILE A 114 -4.00 18.09 7.35
CA ILE A 114 -3.44 17.41 6.16
C ILE A 114 -1.91 17.49 6.14
N LEU A 115 -1.33 18.66 6.45
CA LEU A 115 0.13 18.82 6.52
C LEU A 115 0.76 17.94 7.59
N VAL A 116 0.16 17.87 8.79
CA VAL A 116 0.63 16.96 9.85
C VAL A 116 0.64 15.51 9.36
N MET A 117 -0.44 15.05 8.70
CA MET A 117 -0.51 13.70 8.16
C MET A 117 0.60 13.45 7.12
N GLN A 118 0.83 14.39 6.19
CA GLN A 118 1.88 14.28 5.17
C GLN A 118 3.30 14.28 5.78
N ILE A 119 3.57 15.17 6.73
CA ILE A 119 4.87 15.26 7.41
C ILE A 119 5.17 13.95 8.16
N ILE A 120 4.20 13.42 8.90
CA ILE A 120 4.36 12.15 9.62
C ILE A 120 4.53 10.98 8.64
N SER A 121 3.78 10.95 7.54
CA SER A 121 3.97 9.97 6.46
C SER A 121 5.39 10.00 5.91
N GLN A 122 5.95 11.19 5.69
CA GLN A 122 7.30 11.37 5.18
C GLN A 122 8.36 10.87 6.18
N ILE A 123 8.21 11.20 7.47
CA ILE A 123 9.09 10.70 8.55
C ILE A 123 9.02 9.16 8.63
N MET A 124 7.81 8.58 8.59
CA MET A 124 7.61 7.13 8.55
C MET A 124 8.32 6.50 7.35
N CYS A 125 8.18 7.10 6.16
CA CYS A 125 8.80 6.60 4.93
C CYS A 125 10.33 6.61 4.95
N LYS A 126 10.98 7.50 5.71
CA LYS A 126 12.44 7.44 5.94
C LYS A 126 12.86 6.12 6.56
N SER A 127 12.06 5.66 7.52
CA SER A 127 12.34 4.45 8.29
C SER A 127 11.85 3.19 7.57
N LYS A 128 10.63 3.25 7.00
CA LYS A 128 9.95 2.06 6.45
C LYS A 128 8.87 2.42 5.43
N ILE A 129 9.00 1.85 4.23
CA ILE A 129 7.89 1.74 3.29
C ILE A 129 6.94 0.64 3.75
N VAL A 130 5.68 1.02 4.03
CA VAL A 130 4.61 0.10 4.46
C VAL A 130 4.04 -0.65 3.26
N TYR A 131 3.41 0.06 2.32
CA TYR A 131 2.74 -0.53 1.16
C TYR A 131 3.60 -0.50 -0.10
N LYS A 132 3.68 -1.65 -0.77
CA LYS A 132 4.57 -1.91 -1.91
C LYS A 132 3.85 -2.42 -3.14
N ALA A 133 2.62 -2.90 -3.00
CA ALA A 133 1.81 -3.39 -4.10
C ALA A 133 0.38 -2.88 -3.98
N VAL A 134 -0.21 -2.58 -5.13
CA VAL A 134 -1.65 -2.45 -5.30
C VAL A 134 -2.14 -3.66 -6.09
N ILE A 135 -3.15 -4.34 -5.55
CA ILE A 135 -3.81 -5.50 -6.15
C ILE A 135 -5.22 -5.04 -6.52
N LEU A 136 -5.59 -5.20 -7.78
CA LEU A 136 -6.81 -4.66 -8.34
C LEU A 136 -7.71 -5.81 -8.79
N ASP A 137 -9.02 -5.69 -8.54
CA ASP A 137 -9.99 -6.38 -9.38
C ASP A 137 -10.08 -5.75 -10.79
N LEU A 138 -10.85 -6.39 -11.66
CA LEU A 138 -11.12 -5.96 -13.02
C LEU A 138 -12.51 -5.33 -13.15
N ASP A 139 -13.52 -6.20 -13.17
CA ASP A 139 -14.92 -5.86 -13.44
C ASP A 139 -15.42 -4.86 -12.39
N ASP A 140 -16.09 -3.80 -12.85
CA ASP A 140 -16.58 -2.65 -12.08
C ASP A 140 -15.56 -1.93 -11.16
N THR A 141 -14.28 -2.30 -11.25
CA THR A 141 -13.19 -1.72 -10.47
C THR A 141 -12.23 -0.90 -11.33
N ILE A 142 -11.78 -1.40 -12.49
CA ILE A 142 -10.92 -0.67 -13.44
C ILE A 142 -11.53 -0.52 -14.84
N TRP A 143 -12.67 -1.14 -15.08
CA TRP A 143 -13.57 -0.85 -16.18
C TRP A 143 -15.01 -1.10 -15.72
N LYS A 144 -15.99 -0.69 -16.53
CA LYS A 144 -17.41 -0.92 -16.27
C LYS A 144 -17.91 -2.14 -17.04
N GLY A 145 -18.60 -3.04 -16.36
CA GLY A 145 -19.17 -4.27 -16.91
C GLY A 145 -18.41 -5.53 -16.49
N THR A 146 -19.08 -6.68 -16.70
CA THR A 146 -18.59 -8.01 -16.31
C THR A 146 -18.06 -8.75 -17.54
N LEU A 147 -16.75 -9.03 -17.59
CA LEU A 147 -16.11 -9.66 -18.75
C LEU A 147 -16.74 -11.00 -19.14
N ALA A 148 -17.16 -11.81 -18.16
CA ALA A 148 -17.76 -13.11 -18.40
C ALA A 148 -19.17 -13.04 -19.03
N GLU A 149 -19.91 -11.95 -18.79
CA GLU A 149 -21.30 -11.77 -19.20
C GLU A 149 -21.41 -10.87 -20.43
N ASP A 150 -20.80 -9.69 -20.37
CA ASP A 150 -20.89 -8.65 -21.40
C ASP A 150 -19.90 -8.88 -22.55
N GLY A 151 -18.76 -9.50 -22.24
CA GLY A 151 -17.65 -9.66 -23.18
C GLY A 151 -16.86 -8.38 -23.43
N ILE A 152 -15.69 -8.54 -24.05
CA ILE A 152 -14.72 -7.45 -24.22
C ILE A 152 -15.20 -6.35 -25.19
N ASP A 153 -16.05 -6.67 -26.16
CA ASP A 153 -16.54 -5.65 -27.12
C ASP A 153 -17.45 -4.62 -26.44
N ALA A 154 -18.30 -5.05 -25.51
CA ALA A 154 -19.13 -4.15 -24.70
C ALA A 154 -18.27 -3.32 -23.72
N ILE A 155 -17.32 -3.96 -23.03
CA ILE A 155 -16.37 -3.26 -22.15
C ILE A 155 -15.60 -2.19 -22.92
N LYS A 156 -15.13 -2.51 -24.13
CA LYS A 156 -14.42 -1.57 -24.99
C LYS A 156 -15.29 -0.37 -25.37
N GLN A 157 -16.56 -0.60 -25.71
CA GLN A 157 -17.50 0.50 -25.97
C GLN A 157 -17.74 1.37 -24.73
N ASN A 158 -17.88 0.76 -23.55
CA ASN A 158 -18.02 1.49 -22.29
C ASN A 158 -16.80 2.37 -22.01
N LEU A 159 -15.59 1.88 -22.31
CA LEU A 159 -14.32 2.62 -22.13
C LEU A 159 -14.18 3.85 -23.05
N LEU A 160 -14.98 3.93 -24.12
CA LEU A 160 -15.03 5.11 -25.00
C LEU A 160 -16.06 6.15 -24.56
N SER A 161 -16.86 5.85 -23.54
CA SER A 161 -17.90 6.75 -23.01
C SER A 161 -17.38 7.65 -21.89
N ASN A 162 -18.14 8.70 -21.56
CA ASN A 162 -17.83 9.58 -20.43
C ASN A 162 -17.85 8.84 -19.07
N ASP A 163 -18.60 7.74 -18.96
CA ASP A 163 -18.63 6.92 -17.74
C ASP A 163 -17.29 6.24 -17.46
N ALA A 164 -16.39 6.16 -18.44
CA ALA A 164 -15.05 5.59 -18.28
C ALA A 164 -14.05 6.53 -17.59
N ILE A 165 -14.34 7.83 -17.52
CA ILE A 165 -13.40 8.85 -17.02
C ILE A 165 -12.86 8.50 -15.63
N PRO A 166 -13.68 8.08 -14.63
CA PRO A 166 -13.17 7.72 -13.31
C PRO A 166 -12.22 6.51 -13.33
N PHE A 167 -12.55 5.49 -14.12
CA PHE A 167 -11.73 4.28 -14.26
C PHE A 167 -10.38 4.57 -14.92
N ILE A 168 -10.38 5.31 -16.04
CA ILE A 168 -9.17 5.71 -16.76
C ILE A 168 -8.32 6.64 -15.87
N GLY A 169 -8.94 7.59 -15.18
CA GLY A 169 -8.26 8.48 -14.23
C GLY A 169 -7.58 7.70 -13.10
N PHE A 170 -8.28 6.74 -12.49
CA PHE A 170 -7.74 5.87 -11.46
C PHE A 170 -6.59 5.00 -11.99
N MET A 171 -6.73 4.37 -13.15
CA MET A 171 -5.65 3.60 -13.78
C MET A 171 -4.42 4.48 -14.06
N ARG A 172 -4.59 5.71 -14.56
CA ARG A 172 -3.48 6.64 -14.80
C ARG A 172 -2.80 7.07 -13.50
N PHE A 173 -3.56 7.28 -12.43
CA PHE A 173 -3.01 7.55 -11.10
C PHE A 173 -2.13 6.38 -10.62
N ILE A 174 -2.63 5.14 -10.67
CA ILE A 174 -1.84 3.95 -10.30
C ILE A 174 -0.62 3.78 -11.21
N GLN A 175 -0.77 4.05 -12.52
CA GLN A 175 0.32 4.03 -13.48
C GLN A 175 1.46 4.99 -13.09
N ALA A 176 1.12 6.23 -12.70
CA ALA A 176 2.08 7.23 -12.26
C ALA A 176 2.81 6.78 -10.99
N LEU A 177 2.08 6.25 -9.99
CA LEU A 177 2.68 5.70 -8.78
C LEU A 177 3.63 4.54 -9.06
N ALA A 178 3.27 3.65 -9.99
CA ALA A 178 4.13 2.53 -10.38
C ALA A 178 5.43 3.00 -11.04
N LYS A 179 5.36 3.97 -11.95
CA LYS A 179 6.51 4.55 -12.65
C LYS A 179 7.43 5.32 -11.70
N GLU A 180 6.86 6.20 -10.87
CA GLU A 180 7.65 7.07 -10.01
C GLU A 180 8.17 6.36 -8.77
N LEU A 181 7.31 5.59 -8.10
CA LEU A 181 7.56 5.06 -6.76
C LEU A 181 7.95 3.57 -6.75
N GLY A 182 7.95 2.92 -7.93
CA GLY A 182 8.21 1.50 -8.08
C GLY A 182 7.16 0.63 -7.37
N LEU A 183 5.89 1.06 -7.41
CA LEU A 183 4.74 0.31 -6.89
C LEU A 183 4.46 -0.90 -7.78
N TYR A 184 4.36 -2.10 -7.19
CA TYR A 184 3.90 -3.28 -7.92
C TYR A 184 2.41 -3.19 -8.22
N ILE A 185 2.01 -3.55 -9.43
CA ILE A 185 0.60 -3.64 -9.84
C ILE A 185 0.30 -5.11 -10.08
N ALA A 186 -0.75 -5.62 -9.45
CA ALA A 186 -1.24 -6.97 -9.71
C ALA A 186 -2.75 -6.97 -9.94
N ILE A 187 -3.21 -7.96 -10.71
CA ILE A 187 -4.63 -8.23 -10.92
C ILE A 187 -5.02 -9.48 -10.12
N CYS A 188 -6.11 -9.39 -9.36
CA CYS A 188 -6.75 -10.48 -8.65
C CYS A 188 -8.24 -10.48 -8.99
N SER A 189 -8.65 -11.28 -9.98
CA SER A 189 -10.03 -11.25 -10.49
C SER A 189 -10.69 -12.63 -10.51
N ARG A 190 -12.01 -12.66 -10.33
CA ARG A 190 -12.83 -13.88 -10.44
C ARG A 190 -13.27 -14.10 -11.88
N ASN A 191 -12.30 -14.38 -12.73
CA ASN A 191 -12.49 -14.58 -14.17
C ASN A 191 -11.68 -15.76 -14.69
N ASP A 192 -11.93 -16.14 -15.94
CA ASP A 192 -11.05 -17.05 -16.68
C ASP A 192 -9.75 -16.34 -17.09
N ASN A 193 -8.61 -16.98 -16.85
CA ASN A 193 -7.30 -16.37 -17.09
C ASN A 193 -7.03 -16.08 -18.57
N GLU A 194 -7.40 -16.99 -19.47
CA GLU A 194 -7.18 -16.80 -20.91
C GLU A 194 -8.05 -15.67 -21.44
N LYS A 195 -9.31 -15.58 -20.98
CA LYS A 195 -10.22 -14.48 -21.33
C LYS A 195 -9.68 -13.13 -20.87
N VAL A 196 -9.16 -13.03 -19.64
CA VAL A 196 -8.56 -11.79 -19.11
C VAL A 196 -7.35 -11.36 -19.92
N LEU A 197 -6.44 -12.29 -20.23
CA LEU A 197 -5.26 -11.99 -21.03
C LEU A 197 -5.65 -11.51 -22.45
N SER A 198 -6.60 -12.20 -23.08
CA SER A 198 -7.12 -11.82 -24.40
C SER A 198 -7.81 -10.45 -24.37
N ALA A 199 -8.56 -10.15 -23.32
CA ALA A 199 -9.23 -8.86 -23.14
C ALA A 199 -8.22 -7.71 -23.05
N ILE A 200 -7.21 -7.84 -22.18
CA ILE A 200 -6.15 -6.82 -22.02
C ILE A 200 -5.36 -6.63 -23.32
N ASP A 201 -5.13 -7.70 -24.09
CA ASP A 201 -4.43 -7.61 -25.37
C ASP A 201 -5.21 -6.81 -26.43
N ARG A 202 -6.55 -6.89 -26.42
CA ARG A 202 -7.44 -6.18 -27.35
C ARG A 202 -7.67 -4.69 -27.02
N LEU A 203 -7.35 -4.26 -25.80
CA LEU A 203 -7.43 -2.87 -25.37
C LEU A 203 -6.11 -2.15 -25.62
N ASP A 204 -6.15 -0.92 -26.10
CA ASP A 204 -4.94 -0.10 -26.24
C ASP A 204 -4.55 0.60 -24.91
N GLU A 205 -3.45 1.36 -24.91
CA GLU A 205 -2.97 2.05 -23.69
C GLU A 205 -3.84 3.24 -23.25
N ASN A 206 -4.68 3.78 -24.14
CA ASN A 206 -5.63 4.82 -23.77
C ASN A 206 -6.86 4.21 -23.10
N GLU A 207 -7.32 3.06 -23.58
CA GLU A 207 -8.42 2.28 -23.03
C GLU A 207 -8.03 1.59 -21.72
N PHE A 208 -6.80 1.06 -21.66
CA PHE A 208 -6.27 0.35 -20.50
C PHE A 208 -4.86 0.85 -20.14
N PRO A 209 -4.73 1.98 -19.40
CA PRO A 209 -3.44 2.59 -19.07
C PRO A 209 -2.46 1.68 -18.31
N LEU A 210 -2.94 0.62 -17.66
CA LEU A 210 -2.07 -0.33 -16.96
C LEU A 210 -1.42 -1.37 -17.89
N LYS A 211 -1.74 -1.35 -19.20
CA LYS A 211 -1.16 -2.27 -20.18
C LYS A 211 0.37 -2.20 -20.14
N GLY A 212 1.01 -3.37 -20.12
CA GLY A 212 2.47 -3.50 -20.03
C GLY A 212 3.08 -3.16 -18.66
N GLN A 213 2.29 -2.81 -17.65
CA GLN A 213 2.79 -2.42 -16.31
C GLN A 213 2.34 -3.34 -15.18
N ILE A 214 1.51 -4.34 -15.49
CA ILE A 214 1.05 -5.34 -14.54
C ILE A 214 2.18 -6.36 -14.27
N ASP A 215 2.59 -6.48 -13.02
CA ASP A 215 3.66 -7.37 -12.57
C ASP A 215 3.16 -8.81 -12.31
N CYS A 216 1.87 -8.98 -12.05
CA CYS A 216 1.25 -10.29 -11.84
C CYS A 216 -0.25 -10.28 -12.15
N ILE A 217 -0.74 -11.26 -12.92
CA ILE A 217 -2.17 -11.51 -13.10
C ILE A 217 -2.51 -12.85 -12.46
N VAL A 218 -3.53 -12.85 -11.60
CA VAL A 218 -4.20 -14.06 -11.11
C VAL A 218 -5.69 -13.89 -11.37
N ALA A 219 -6.19 -14.59 -12.37
CA ALA A 219 -7.61 -14.66 -12.69
C ALA A 219 -8.07 -16.11 -12.59
N ASN A 220 -8.91 -16.41 -11.60
CA ASN A 220 -9.54 -17.72 -11.40
C ASN A 220 -10.70 -17.59 -10.39
N TYR A 221 -11.46 -18.65 -10.20
CA TYR A 221 -12.65 -18.66 -9.33
C TYR A 221 -12.36 -19.00 -7.85
N ASN A 222 -11.11 -18.91 -7.39
CA ASN A 222 -10.79 -19.09 -5.96
C ASN A 222 -11.17 -17.85 -5.14
N ASP A 223 -11.11 -18.00 -3.81
CA ASP A 223 -11.22 -16.87 -2.88
C ASP A 223 -10.13 -15.82 -3.15
N LYS A 224 -10.50 -14.54 -3.07
CA LYS A 224 -9.59 -13.44 -3.41
C LYS A 224 -8.46 -13.36 -2.39
N SER A 225 -8.71 -13.66 -1.12
CA SER A 225 -7.66 -13.79 -0.10
C SER A 225 -6.58 -14.82 -0.47
N LYS A 226 -6.95 -16.01 -0.95
CA LYS A 226 -6.01 -17.05 -1.39
C LYS A 226 -5.17 -16.55 -2.57
N ASN A 227 -5.81 -15.90 -3.53
CA ASN A 227 -5.14 -15.33 -4.70
C ASN A 227 -4.19 -14.19 -4.30
N ILE A 228 -4.59 -13.29 -3.40
CA ILE A 228 -3.74 -12.21 -2.86
C ILE A 228 -2.50 -12.78 -2.16
N LYS A 229 -2.65 -13.85 -1.36
CA LYS A 229 -1.52 -14.53 -0.72
C LYS A 229 -0.56 -15.11 -1.76
N ALA A 230 -1.07 -15.72 -2.83
CA ALA A 230 -0.27 -16.23 -3.92
C ALA A 230 0.45 -15.11 -4.71
N ILE A 231 -0.22 -13.99 -4.95
CA ILE A 231 0.35 -12.79 -5.57
C ILE A 231 1.50 -12.25 -4.72
N ALA A 232 1.28 -12.04 -3.41
CA ALA A 232 2.30 -11.54 -2.50
C ALA A 232 3.54 -12.45 -2.47
N GLN A 233 3.34 -13.77 -2.43
CA GLN A 233 4.42 -14.76 -2.53
C GLN A 233 5.17 -14.65 -3.87
N LYS A 234 4.46 -14.55 -5.00
CA LYS A 234 5.08 -14.42 -6.33
C LYS A 234 5.92 -13.15 -6.42
N LEU A 235 5.41 -12.02 -5.90
CA LEU A 235 6.13 -10.74 -5.82
C LEU A 235 7.21 -10.70 -4.72
N SER A 236 7.34 -11.77 -3.92
CA SER A 236 8.28 -11.86 -2.79
C SER A 236 8.12 -10.71 -1.77
N ILE A 237 6.88 -10.35 -1.47
CA ILE A 237 6.49 -9.36 -0.46
C ILE A 237 5.54 -9.98 0.59
N LEU A 238 5.34 -9.29 1.70
CA LEU A 238 4.35 -9.67 2.71
C LEU A 238 2.96 -9.18 2.28
N THR A 239 1.92 -9.92 2.65
CA THR A 239 0.50 -9.50 2.51
C THR A 239 0.23 -8.18 3.22
N SER A 240 0.90 -7.92 4.35
CA SER A 240 0.85 -6.64 5.07
C SER A 240 1.39 -5.44 4.29
N ALA A 241 2.02 -5.66 3.14
CA ALA A 241 2.52 -4.62 2.24
C ALA A 241 1.64 -4.46 0.99
N CYS A 242 0.47 -5.09 0.96
CA CYS A 242 -0.48 -5.02 -0.14
C CYS A 242 -1.68 -4.13 0.20
N VAL A 243 -2.13 -3.38 -0.80
CA VAL A 243 -3.43 -2.71 -0.82
C VAL A 243 -4.29 -3.44 -1.84
N PHE A 244 -5.52 -3.82 -1.47
CA PHE A 244 -6.44 -4.51 -2.36
C PHE A 244 -7.68 -3.65 -2.63
N ILE A 245 -7.96 -3.41 -3.91
CA ILE A 245 -9.07 -2.59 -4.39
C ILE A 245 -10.03 -3.48 -5.19
N ASP A 246 -11.29 -3.46 -4.77
CA ASP A 246 -12.40 -4.22 -5.34
C ASP A 246 -13.68 -3.42 -5.02
N ASP A 247 -14.59 -3.30 -5.98
CA ASP A 247 -15.86 -2.57 -5.79
C ASP A 247 -16.80 -3.36 -4.86
N ASN A 248 -16.72 -4.70 -4.92
CA ASN A 248 -17.67 -5.56 -4.26
C ASN A 248 -17.40 -5.65 -2.74
N LYS A 249 -18.33 -5.13 -1.95
CA LYS A 249 -18.23 -5.12 -0.49
C LYS A 249 -18.09 -6.51 0.14
N ILE A 250 -18.79 -7.53 -0.39
CA ILE A 250 -18.70 -8.91 0.12
C ILE A 250 -17.28 -9.46 -0.09
N VAL A 251 -16.67 -9.15 -1.23
CA VAL A 251 -15.29 -9.54 -1.53
C VAL A 251 -14.30 -8.79 -0.63
N ARG A 252 -14.50 -7.48 -0.42
CA ARG A 252 -13.70 -6.70 0.52
C ARG A 252 -13.74 -7.30 1.93
N ASP A 253 -14.91 -7.67 2.41
CA ASP A 253 -15.10 -8.26 3.74
C ASP A 253 -14.47 -9.66 3.84
N GLU A 254 -14.56 -10.48 2.80
CA GLU A 254 -13.87 -11.78 2.70
C GLU A 254 -12.35 -11.61 2.88
N VAL A 255 -11.76 -10.65 2.17
CA VAL A 255 -10.32 -10.38 2.25
C VAL A 255 -9.95 -9.84 3.63
N ARG A 256 -10.71 -8.92 4.21
CA ARG A 256 -10.46 -8.39 5.57
C ARG A 256 -10.50 -9.48 6.63
N GLN A 257 -11.45 -10.42 6.52
CA GLN A 257 -11.59 -11.51 7.47
C GLN A 257 -10.40 -12.49 7.37
N ASN A 258 -9.99 -12.84 6.16
CA ASN A 258 -8.98 -13.86 5.92
C ASN A 258 -7.54 -13.34 5.92
N LEU A 259 -7.33 -12.05 5.63
CA LEU A 259 -6.04 -11.35 5.57
C LEU A 259 -6.16 -9.96 6.23
N PRO A 260 -6.32 -9.89 7.57
CA PRO A 260 -6.52 -8.62 8.27
C PRO A 260 -5.34 -7.64 8.14
N GLU A 261 -4.16 -8.11 7.73
CA GLU A 261 -3.00 -7.27 7.47
C GLU A 261 -3.02 -6.56 6.12
N VAL A 262 -3.83 -7.01 5.16
CA VAL A 262 -3.98 -6.37 3.84
C VAL A 262 -4.83 -5.11 4.02
N PHE A 263 -4.39 -4.01 3.42
CA PHE A 263 -5.22 -2.81 3.42
C PHE A 263 -6.32 -2.90 2.36
N VAL A 264 -7.57 -2.93 2.81
CA VAL A 264 -8.76 -2.97 1.96
C VAL A 264 -9.61 -1.74 2.28
N PRO A 265 -9.48 -0.62 1.52
CA PRO A 265 -10.22 0.60 1.80
C PRO A 265 -11.72 0.42 1.54
N ASP A 266 -12.54 1.08 2.37
CA ASP A 266 -13.93 1.35 2.04
C ASP A 266 -14.01 2.58 1.14
N TRP A 267 -14.87 2.50 0.14
CA TRP A 267 -15.08 3.51 -0.90
C TRP A 267 -16.36 3.19 -1.67
N ASP A 268 -17.05 4.24 -2.11
CA ASP A 268 -18.29 4.17 -2.89
C ASP A 268 -18.08 4.58 -4.36
N ASN A 269 -17.04 5.37 -4.65
CA ASN A 269 -16.65 5.77 -6.01
C ASN A 269 -15.15 6.11 -6.11
N HIS A 270 -14.61 6.19 -7.34
CA HIS A 270 -13.17 6.43 -7.55
C HIS A 270 -12.68 7.80 -7.04
N ASP A 271 -13.51 8.85 -6.98
CA ASP A 271 -13.11 10.16 -6.43
C ASP A 271 -12.84 10.05 -4.92
N GLU A 272 -13.72 9.34 -4.21
CA GLU A 272 -13.52 9.03 -2.79
C GLU A 272 -12.29 8.13 -2.57
N LEU A 273 -12.14 7.08 -3.37
CA LEU A 273 -10.99 6.18 -3.29
C LEU A 273 -9.66 6.94 -3.49
N LEU A 274 -9.59 7.80 -4.51
CA LEU A 274 -8.42 8.63 -4.78
C LEU A 274 -8.15 9.61 -3.62
N THR A 275 -9.20 10.28 -3.12
CA THR A 275 -9.09 11.19 -1.97
C THR A 275 -8.53 10.45 -0.76
N LEU A 276 -9.02 9.24 -0.47
CA LEU A 276 -8.56 8.44 0.65
C LEU A 276 -7.09 8.02 0.50
N LEU A 277 -6.70 7.52 -0.67
CA LEU A 277 -5.32 7.08 -0.93
C LEU A 277 -4.32 8.24 -0.84
N LEU A 278 -4.70 9.42 -1.34
CA LEU A 278 -3.88 10.64 -1.30
C LEU A 278 -3.77 11.21 0.11
N THR A 279 -4.89 11.43 0.79
CA THR A 279 -4.90 12.00 2.14
C THR A 279 -4.14 11.13 3.13
N CYS A 280 -4.28 9.80 3.04
CA CYS A 280 -3.61 8.89 3.97
C CYS A 280 -2.13 8.65 3.64
N GLY A 281 -1.59 9.18 2.53
CA GLY A 281 -0.18 8.98 2.16
C GLY A 281 0.20 7.51 1.96
N VAL A 282 -0.75 6.67 1.53
CA VAL A 282 -0.64 5.19 1.53
C VAL A 282 0.57 4.71 0.73
N PHE A 283 0.89 5.41 -0.36
CA PHE A 283 1.98 5.07 -1.26
C PHE A 283 3.17 6.04 -1.18
N ASP A 284 3.21 6.93 -0.19
CA ASP A 284 4.27 7.94 -0.04
C ASP A 284 5.66 7.30 0.06
N ARG A 285 6.67 8.07 -0.34
CA ARG A 285 8.08 7.69 -0.28
C ARG A 285 8.89 8.91 0.15
N PHE A 286 9.88 8.70 1.02
CA PHE A 286 10.74 9.78 1.50
C PHE A 286 11.67 10.33 0.40
N GLU A 287 12.14 9.44 -0.49
CA GLU A 287 12.84 9.80 -1.71
C GLU A 287 12.36 8.87 -2.82
N LEU A 288 12.49 9.33 -4.07
CA LEU A 288 12.56 8.48 -5.27
C LEU A 288 13.82 7.62 -5.19
N SER A 289 13.90 6.78 -4.16
CA SER A 289 15.03 5.94 -3.87
C SER A 289 15.34 5.17 -5.15
N LEU A 290 16.58 5.24 -5.62
CA LEU A 290 17.04 4.37 -6.71
C LEU A 290 16.71 2.91 -6.41
N LYS A 291 16.71 2.51 -5.13
CA LYS A 291 16.25 1.17 -4.69
C LYS A 291 14.77 0.95 -4.99
N SER A 292 13.91 1.96 -4.84
CA SER A 292 12.49 1.88 -5.18
C SER A 292 12.24 1.66 -6.66
N ARG A 293 12.87 2.45 -7.54
CA ARG A 293 12.78 2.24 -9.00
C ARG A 293 13.44 0.91 -9.42
N ASN A 294 14.55 0.54 -8.78
CA ASN A 294 15.26 -0.70 -9.07
C ASN A 294 14.59 -1.96 -8.49
N ARG A 295 13.57 -1.86 -7.61
CA ARG A 295 12.90 -3.06 -7.05
C ARG A 295 12.30 -3.93 -8.15
N LYS A 296 11.58 -3.33 -9.11
CA LYS A 296 11.00 -4.08 -10.25
C LYS A 296 12.08 -4.73 -11.11
N ARG A 297 13.15 -3.99 -11.40
CA ARG A 297 14.30 -4.51 -12.15
C ARG A 297 14.99 -5.67 -11.42
N LEU A 298 15.25 -5.52 -10.12
CA LEU A 298 15.86 -6.57 -9.30
C LEU A 298 14.96 -7.81 -9.23
N TYR A 299 13.65 -7.62 -9.09
CA TYR A 299 12.69 -8.70 -9.15
C TYR A 299 12.72 -9.44 -10.48
N ALA A 300 12.74 -8.72 -11.61
CA ALA A 300 12.84 -9.32 -12.94
C ALA A 300 14.12 -10.14 -13.10
N VAL A 301 15.26 -9.62 -12.64
CA VAL A 301 16.54 -10.35 -12.61
C VAL A 301 16.43 -11.60 -11.73
N LEU A 302 15.92 -11.48 -10.49
CA LEU A 302 15.77 -12.61 -9.58
C LEU A 302 14.84 -13.70 -10.13
N GLN A 303 13.76 -13.33 -10.84
CA GLN A 303 12.89 -14.31 -11.48
C GLN A 303 13.61 -15.05 -12.61
N GLN A 304 14.33 -14.31 -13.46
CA GLN A 304 15.12 -14.93 -14.52
C GLN A 304 16.19 -15.88 -13.96
N GLU A 305 16.86 -15.51 -12.87
CA GLU A 305 17.84 -16.37 -12.19
C GLU A 305 17.19 -17.60 -11.54
N ARG A 306 15.96 -17.46 -11.00
CA ARG A 306 15.19 -18.59 -10.44
C ARG A 306 14.76 -19.58 -11.52
N GLU A 307 14.36 -19.10 -12.69
CA GLU A 307 14.01 -19.96 -13.83
C GLU A 307 15.23 -20.71 -14.39
N LYS A 308 16.43 -20.11 -14.30
CA LYS A 308 17.68 -20.70 -14.77
C LYS A 308 18.41 -21.57 -13.73
N SER A 309 18.12 -21.41 -12.44
CA SER A 309 18.81 -22.13 -11.37
C SER A 309 18.22 -23.53 -11.16
N TYR A 310 19.03 -24.56 -11.42
CA TYR A 310 18.78 -25.98 -11.11
C TYR A 310 19.29 -26.39 -9.72
N LEU A 311 19.43 -25.44 -8.79
CA LEU A 311 20.01 -25.72 -7.47
C LEU A 311 19.13 -26.74 -6.71
N PRO A 312 19.73 -27.81 -6.14
CA PRO A 312 18.98 -28.80 -5.37
C PRO A 312 18.32 -28.17 -4.13
N GLN A 313 17.12 -28.62 -3.81
CA GLN A 313 16.37 -28.22 -2.62
C GLN A 313 17.17 -28.52 -1.35
N LEU A 314 17.43 -27.49 -0.54
CA LEU A 314 18.10 -27.63 0.75
C LEU A 314 17.04 -27.81 1.86
N LEU A 315 17.03 -28.98 2.48
CA LEU A 315 16.11 -29.34 3.57
C LEU A 315 16.70 -28.89 4.91
N VAL A 316 16.41 -27.65 5.34
CA VAL A 316 16.76 -27.19 6.69
C VAL A 316 15.54 -27.34 7.60
N LYS A 317 15.61 -28.27 8.55
CA LYS A 317 14.60 -28.44 9.60
C LYS A 317 14.94 -27.50 10.75
N VAL A 318 14.01 -26.62 11.12
CA VAL A 318 14.13 -25.84 12.36
C VAL A 318 13.77 -26.78 13.51
N SER A 319 14.73 -27.02 14.41
CA SER A 319 14.44 -27.56 15.74
C SER A 319 13.87 -26.42 16.58
N ASP A 320 12.75 -26.64 17.27
CA ASP A 320 12.09 -25.63 18.10
C ASP A 320 13.05 -25.05 19.16
N ASP A 321 13.67 -23.93 18.82
CA ASP A 321 14.49 -23.15 19.73
C ASP A 321 13.71 -21.89 20.10
N ILE A 322 13.01 -21.98 21.23
CA ILE A 322 12.07 -20.99 21.74
C ILE A 322 12.82 -19.68 22.13
N ASN A 323 14.15 -19.72 22.26
CA ASN A 323 14.96 -18.59 22.73
C ASN A 323 15.43 -17.65 21.61
N HIS A 324 15.24 -18.01 20.33
CA HIS A 324 15.76 -17.23 19.20
C HIS A 324 14.68 -16.81 18.19
N VAL A 325 13.75 -15.96 18.65
CA VAL A 325 12.69 -15.34 17.84
C VAL A 325 13.24 -14.62 16.59
N GLU A 326 14.40 -13.96 16.71
CA GLU A 326 15.09 -13.29 15.59
C GLU A 326 15.53 -14.28 14.50
N ALA A 327 16.04 -15.45 14.91
CA ALA A 327 16.45 -16.51 14.00
C ALA A 327 15.23 -17.11 13.30
N MET A 328 14.14 -17.37 14.01
CA MET A 328 12.87 -17.79 13.39
C MET A 328 12.35 -16.77 12.37
N ARG A 329 12.47 -15.47 12.66
CA ARG A 329 12.07 -14.38 11.75
C ARG A 329 12.97 -14.30 10.51
N LEU A 330 14.28 -14.54 10.67
CA LEU A 330 15.24 -14.65 9.56
C LEU A 330 15.02 -15.91 8.73
N TYR A 331 14.71 -17.05 9.36
CA TYR A 331 14.33 -18.28 8.66
C TYR A 331 13.02 -18.11 7.90
N ALA A 332 12.01 -17.44 8.46
CA ALA A 332 10.78 -17.11 7.73
C ALA A 332 11.04 -16.21 6.51
N LYS A 333 11.99 -15.27 6.61
CA LYS A 333 12.46 -14.47 5.46
C LYS A 333 13.28 -15.30 4.46
N SER A 334 14.05 -16.28 4.94
CA SER A 334 14.87 -17.18 4.12
C SER A 334 14.04 -18.31 3.48
N ASN A 335 12.87 -18.64 4.04
CA ASN A 335 11.88 -19.60 3.57
C ASN A 335 11.04 -19.07 2.37
N GLN A 336 11.56 -18.09 1.63
CA GLN A 336 11.05 -17.68 0.32
C GLN A 336 11.18 -18.77 -0.77
N PHE A 337 11.67 -19.95 -0.42
CA PHE A 337 11.67 -21.13 -1.29
C PHE A 337 10.41 -21.98 -1.04
N LYS A 338 9.66 -22.26 -2.10
CA LYS A 338 8.39 -23.01 -2.02
C LYS A 338 8.63 -24.45 -1.55
N PHE A 339 7.99 -24.83 -0.45
CA PHE A 339 7.98 -26.18 0.11
C PHE A 339 6.74 -26.94 -0.37
N SER A 340 6.90 -28.15 -0.90
CA SER A 340 5.80 -29.07 -1.19
C SER A 340 5.99 -30.37 -0.41
N GLU A 341 4.92 -30.87 0.21
CA GLU A 341 4.94 -32.14 0.93
C GLU A 341 4.87 -33.35 -0.02
N LYS A 342 5.76 -34.31 0.28
CA LYS A 342 5.71 -35.76 0.02
C LYS A 342 5.24 -36.27 -1.34
N LYS A 343 6.18 -36.89 -2.08
CA LYS A 343 5.94 -38.21 -2.68
C LYS A 343 7.22 -39.07 -2.79
N ALA A 344 7.18 -40.18 -2.05
CA ALA A 344 7.90 -41.45 -2.20
C ALA A 344 9.42 -41.46 -2.50
N LEU A 345 10.22 -41.68 -1.45
CA LEU A 345 11.58 -42.23 -1.54
C LEU A 345 11.52 -43.69 -2.05
N ARG A 346 11.96 -43.92 -3.30
CA ARG A 346 12.37 -45.25 -3.76
C ARG A 346 13.73 -45.56 -3.14
N LYS A 347 13.79 -46.60 -2.31
CA LYS A 347 15.05 -47.16 -1.79
C LYS A 347 15.90 -47.65 -2.96
N MET A 348 17.04 -47.03 -3.22
CA MET A 348 18.14 -47.69 -3.92
C MET A 348 18.90 -48.53 -2.89
N GLN A 349 18.84 -49.85 -3.06
CA GLN A 349 19.74 -50.78 -2.38
C GLN A 349 21.16 -50.52 -2.89
N VAL A 350 22.07 -50.24 -1.95
CA VAL A 350 23.51 -50.34 -2.18
C VAL A 350 23.84 -51.83 -2.04
N SER A 351 24.16 -52.48 -3.15
CA SER A 351 24.83 -53.79 -3.14
C SER A 351 26.33 -53.58 -3.08
N ASN A 352 26.95 -54.02 -1.99
CA ASN A 352 28.39 -54.18 -1.86
C ASN A 352 28.91 -55.10 -2.98
N PHE A 353 29.89 -54.64 -3.76
CA PHE A 353 31.25 -55.18 -3.84
C PHE A 353 32.11 -54.27 -4.73
#